data_AF-A0AAU6YWP1-F1
#
_entry.id   AF-A0AAU6YWP1-F1
#
_cell.length_a   1.000
_cell.length_b   1.000
_cell.length_c   1.000
_cell.angle_alpha   90.00
_cell.angle_beta   90.00
_cell.angle_gamma   90.00
#
_symmetry.space_group_name_H-M   'P 1'
#
loop_
_entity.id
_entity.type
_entity.pdbx_description
1 polymer ?
#
loop_
_entity_poly.entity_id
_entity_poly.type
_entity_poly.pdbx_seq_one_letter_code
_entity_poly.pdbx_strand_id
1 'polypeptide(L)'
;MTSRTGRTSAEAGASVAAGDVLASEAAACASRSYEVQQLAARVAACADRTDAELARLSGVELQSWQSPAGRAYRASLSLHAASLRRGTAALQDAVAAVLRHGSNVALSSIKPGY
;
A
#
# COMPACT_ATOMS: atom_id res chain seq x y z
N MET A 1 -41.50 36.02 33.64
CA MET A 1 -40.10 36.14 33.21
C MET A 1 -39.38 34.83 33.50
N THR A 2 -39.36 33.88 32.57
CA THR A 2 -38.58 32.63 32.71
C THR A 2 -37.50 32.63 31.63
N SER A 3 -36.33 33.14 32.00
CA SER A 3 -35.21 33.27 31.08
C SER A 3 -34.49 31.94 30.90
N ARG A 4 -34.53 31.53 29.63
CA ARG A 4 -33.80 30.49 28.94
C ARG A 4 -32.28 30.72 29.05
N THR A 5 -31.61 30.05 30.00
CA THR A 5 -30.13 30.14 30.12
C THR A 5 -29.44 28.76 30.16
N GLY A 6 -30.17 27.65 30.09
CA GLY A 6 -29.57 26.30 30.20
C GLY A 6 -29.12 25.63 28.90
N ARG A 7 -29.45 26.19 27.72
CA ARG A 7 -29.27 25.48 26.44
C ARG A 7 -27.88 25.64 25.82
N THR A 8 -27.23 26.78 26.03
CA THR A 8 -25.97 27.13 25.35
C THR A 8 -24.76 26.38 25.89
N SER A 9 -24.70 26.09 27.20
CA SER A 9 -23.58 25.33 27.78
C SER A 9 -23.63 23.84 27.42
N ALA A 10 -24.82 23.27 27.28
CA ALA A 10 -25.00 21.89 26.82
C ALA A 10 -24.70 21.74 25.32
N GLU A 11 -25.10 22.71 24.49
CA GLU A 11 -24.75 22.75 23.06
C GLU A 11 -23.25 22.99 22.83
N ALA A 12 -22.61 23.85 23.64
CA ALA A 12 -21.16 24.05 23.59
C ALA A 12 -20.39 22.76 23.97
N GLY A 13 -20.84 22.05 25.01
CA GLY A 13 -20.26 20.75 25.39
C GLY A 13 -20.44 19.67 24.32
N ALA A 14 -21.61 19.61 23.68
CA ALA A 14 -21.89 18.68 22.58
C ALA A 14 -21.08 18.99 21.32
N SER A 15 -20.88 20.28 21.00
CA SER A 15 -20.06 20.75 19.88
C SER A 15 -18.58 20.41 20.07
N VAL A 16 -18.04 20.53 21.29
CA VAL A 16 -16.65 20.20 21.60
C VAL A 16 -16.44 18.68 21.55
N ALA A 17 -17.35 17.90 22.15
CA ALA A 17 -17.29 16.44 22.09
C ALA A 17 -17.39 15.90 20.64
N ALA A 18 -18.23 16.50 19.79
CA ALA A 18 -18.31 16.15 18.37
C ALA A 18 -17.00 16.48 17.62
N GLY A 19 -16.36 17.61 17.95
CA GLY A 19 -15.05 17.98 17.40
C GLY A 19 -13.94 17.00 17.79
N ASP A 20 -13.89 16.58 19.05
CA ASP A 20 -12.90 15.63 19.56
C ASP A 20 -13.06 14.23 18.93
N VAL A 21 -14.30 13.77 18.72
CA VAL A 21 -14.60 12.51 18.02
C VAL A 21 -14.14 12.59 16.56
N LEU A 22 -14.44 13.66 15.84
CA LEU A 22 -14.01 13.84 14.45
C LEU A 22 -12.48 13.92 14.32
N ALA A 23 -11.80 14.59 15.26
CA ALA A 23 -10.34 14.64 15.30
C ALA A 23 -9.72 13.27 15.55
N SER A 24 -10.31 12.47 16.45
CA SER A 24 -9.89 11.10 16.74
C SER A 24 -10.10 10.16 15.54
N GLU A 25 -11.25 10.26 14.87
CA GLU A 25 -11.54 9.49 13.66
C GLU A 25 -10.60 9.85 12.50
N ALA A 26 -10.31 11.13 12.32
CA ALA A 26 -9.33 11.60 11.33
C ALA A 26 -7.92 11.09 11.65
N ALA A 27 -7.50 11.11 12.93
CA ALA A 27 -6.21 10.57 13.35
C ALA A 27 -6.12 9.04 13.13
N ALA A 28 -7.18 8.29 13.45
CA ALA A 28 -7.26 6.86 13.18
C ALA A 28 -7.22 6.56 11.67
N CYS A 29 -7.87 7.39 10.85
CA CYS A 29 -7.85 7.28 9.40
C CYS A 29 -6.46 7.54 8.81
N ALA A 30 -5.77 8.57 9.31
CA ALA A 30 -4.39 8.88 8.93
C ALA A 30 -3.41 7.75 9.34
N SER A 31 -3.55 7.20 10.55
CA SER A 31 -2.74 6.07 11.05
C SER A 31 -2.87 4.86 10.14
N ARG A 32 -4.11 4.44 9.83
CA ARG A 32 -4.37 3.31 8.91
C ARG A 32 -3.81 3.57 7.51
N SER A 33 -3.96 4.79 6.99
CA SER A 33 -3.45 5.17 5.68
C SER A 33 -1.92 5.11 5.62
N TYR A 34 -1.24 5.47 6.72
CA TYR A 34 0.21 5.39 6.83
C TYR A 34 0.71 3.93 6.87
N GLU A 35 0.06 3.04 7.63
CA GLU A 35 0.39 1.61 7.65
C GLU A 35 0.27 0.96 6.26
N VAL A 36 -0.80 1.30 5.55
CA VAL A 36 -1.09 0.89 4.17
C VAL A 36 0.03 1.34 3.21
N GLN A 37 0.50 2.59 3.33
CA GLN A 37 1.61 3.11 2.53
C GLN A 37 2.95 2.44 2.88
N GLN A 38 3.20 2.16 4.17
CA GLN A 38 4.42 1.48 4.60
C GLN A 38 4.48 0.04 4.08
N LEU A 39 3.35 -0.68 4.09
CA LEU A 39 3.26 -2.00 3.48
C LEU A 39 3.54 -1.95 1.98
N ALA A 40 2.97 -0.97 1.27
CA ALA A 40 3.23 -0.77 -0.15
C ALA A 40 4.72 -0.55 -0.46
N ALA A 41 5.39 0.30 0.32
CA ALA A 41 6.83 0.54 0.18
C ALA A 41 7.67 -0.73 0.39
N ARG A 42 7.32 -1.56 1.39
CA ARG A 42 8.00 -2.84 1.64
C ARG A 42 7.81 -3.84 0.50
N VAL A 43 6.62 -3.87 -0.10
CA VAL A 43 6.31 -4.73 -1.25
C VAL A 43 7.11 -4.29 -2.48
N ALA A 44 7.17 -2.99 -2.76
CA ALA A 44 7.97 -2.44 -3.86
C ALA A 44 9.47 -2.78 -3.69
N ALA A 45 10.04 -2.57 -2.50
CA ALA A 45 11.43 -2.92 -2.22
C ALA A 45 11.71 -4.43 -2.31
N CYS A 46 10.70 -5.29 -2.16
CA CYS A 46 10.82 -6.72 -2.37
C CYS A 46 10.89 -7.07 -3.86
N ALA A 47 10.03 -6.44 -4.67
CA ALA A 47 10.04 -6.56 -6.11
C ALA A 47 11.38 -6.11 -6.71
N ASP A 48 11.88 -4.92 -6.32
CA ASP A 48 13.14 -4.36 -6.83
C ASP A 48 14.35 -5.28 -6.55
N ARG A 49 14.40 -5.86 -5.34
CA ARG A 49 15.46 -6.83 -4.98
C ARG A 49 15.38 -8.10 -5.82
N THR A 50 14.18 -8.57 -6.11
CA THR A 50 13.96 -9.77 -6.93
C THR A 50 14.42 -9.54 -8.38
N ASP A 51 14.11 -8.37 -8.94
CA ASP A 51 14.55 -7.98 -10.28
C ASP A 51 16.07 -7.81 -10.35
N ALA A 52 16.70 -7.26 -9.31
CA ALA A 52 18.16 -7.15 -9.22
C ALA A 52 18.85 -8.51 -9.20
N GLU A 53 18.34 -9.48 -8.42
CA GLU A 53 18.89 -10.85 -8.40
C GLU A 53 18.70 -11.56 -9.74
N LEU A 54 17.57 -11.36 -10.41
CA LEU A 54 17.36 -11.86 -11.77
C LEU A 54 18.35 -11.29 -12.77
N ALA A 55 18.58 -9.98 -12.74
CA ALA A 55 19.55 -9.31 -13.59
C ALA A 55 20.96 -9.89 -13.35
N ARG A 56 21.34 -10.08 -12.08
CA ARG A 56 22.62 -10.72 -11.71
C ARG A 56 22.72 -12.15 -12.24
N LEU A 57 21.70 -12.98 -12.03
CA LEU A 57 21.66 -14.37 -12.53
C LEU A 57 21.77 -14.43 -14.05
N SER A 58 21.13 -13.50 -14.76
CA SER A 58 21.22 -13.41 -16.23
C SER A 58 22.61 -12.97 -16.73
N GLY A 59 23.34 -12.23 -15.89
CA GLY A 59 24.71 -11.76 -16.16
C GLY A 59 25.80 -12.77 -15.82
N VAL A 60 25.52 -13.81 -15.05
CA VAL A 60 26.48 -14.91 -14.83
C VAL A 60 26.71 -15.65 -16.15
N GLU A 61 27.98 -15.74 -16.57
CA GLU A 61 28.45 -16.27 -17.86
C GLU A 61 28.15 -17.76 -18.07
N LEU A 62 26.89 -18.10 -18.29
CA LEU A 62 26.45 -19.40 -18.83
C LEU A 62 25.98 -19.26 -20.29
N GLN A 63 26.07 -18.05 -20.85
CA GLN A 63 25.77 -17.73 -22.26
C GLN A 63 26.76 -18.41 -23.21
N SER A 64 28.05 -18.52 -22.82
CA SER A 64 29.10 -19.14 -23.62
C SER A 64 29.05 -20.68 -23.61
N TRP A 65 28.29 -21.29 -22.69
CA TRP A 65 28.19 -22.74 -22.60
C TRP A 65 27.21 -23.31 -23.63
N GLN A 66 27.75 -23.78 -24.75
CA GLN A 66 26.96 -24.25 -25.91
C GLN A 66 26.48 -25.71 -25.82
N SER A 67 26.76 -26.41 -24.71
CA SER A 67 26.35 -27.80 -24.52
C SER A 67 24.81 -27.96 -24.41
N PRO A 68 24.25 -29.16 -24.66
CA PRO A 68 22.84 -29.45 -24.39
C PRO A 68 22.43 -29.14 -22.94
N ALA A 69 23.32 -29.42 -21.98
CA ALA A 69 23.12 -29.08 -20.58
C ALA A 69 23.04 -27.55 -20.36
N GLY A 70 23.89 -26.78 -21.02
CA GLY A 70 23.86 -25.31 -20.99
C GLY A 70 22.55 -24.74 -21.56
N ARG A 71 22.05 -25.30 -22.67
CA ARG A 71 20.74 -24.92 -23.24
C ARG A 71 19.58 -25.22 -22.28
N ALA A 72 19.57 -26.41 -21.68
CA ALA A 72 18.54 -26.80 -20.70
C ALA A 72 18.55 -25.87 -19.48
N TYR A 73 19.73 -25.54 -18.96
CA TYR A 73 19.88 -24.59 -17.86
C TYR A 73 19.30 -23.20 -18.20
N ARG A 74 19.66 -22.63 -19.37
CA ARG A 74 19.13 -21.32 -19.80
C ARG A 74 17.63 -21.32 -20.01
N ALA A 75 17.06 -22.42 -20.52
CA ALA A 75 15.61 -22.58 -20.66
C ALA A 75 14.93 -22.57 -19.28
N SER A 76 15.44 -23.33 -18.31
CA SER A 76 14.95 -23.32 -16.93
C SER A 76 15.05 -21.93 -16.32
N LEU A 77 16.20 -21.25 -16.43
CA LEU A 77 16.36 -19.87 -15.95
C LEU A 77 15.33 -18.91 -16.55
N SER A 78 15.07 -19.02 -17.86
CA SER A 78 14.10 -18.18 -18.56
C SER A 78 12.67 -18.37 -18.02
N LEU A 79 12.29 -19.61 -17.70
CA LEU A 79 11.00 -19.92 -17.07
C LEU A 79 10.89 -19.30 -15.66
N HIS A 80 11.94 -19.46 -14.84
CA HIS A 80 11.97 -18.87 -13.50
C HIS A 80 11.90 -17.34 -13.57
N ALA A 81 12.66 -16.71 -14.47
CA ALA A 81 12.62 -15.28 -14.71
C ALA A 81 11.22 -14.80 -15.16
N ALA A 82 10.55 -15.55 -16.03
CA ALA A 82 9.19 -15.23 -16.44
C ALA A 82 8.17 -15.39 -15.30
N SER A 83 8.35 -16.37 -14.41
CA SER A 83 7.51 -16.53 -13.22
C SER A 83 7.70 -15.38 -12.24
N LEU A 84 8.96 -15.00 -11.97
CA LEU A 84 9.29 -13.91 -11.06
C LEU A 84 8.79 -12.55 -11.57
N ARG A 85 8.98 -12.24 -12.86
CA ARG A 85 8.40 -11.02 -13.47
C ARG A 85 6.88 -10.94 -13.31
N ARG A 86 6.16 -12.06 -13.47
CA ARG A 86 4.71 -12.11 -13.22
C ARG A 86 4.37 -11.85 -11.76
N GLY A 87 5.15 -12.40 -10.83
CA GLY A 87 5.03 -12.11 -9.41
C GLY A 87 5.26 -10.63 -9.08
N THR A 88 6.32 -10.03 -9.62
CA THR A 88 6.61 -8.60 -9.48
C THR A 88 5.46 -7.73 -10.00
N ALA A 89 4.92 -8.03 -11.19
CA ALA A 89 3.77 -7.31 -11.73
C ALA A 89 2.55 -7.41 -10.82
N ALA A 90 2.23 -8.59 -10.31
CA ALA A 90 1.12 -8.79 -9.37
C ALA A 90 1.32 -8.01 -8.05
N LEU A 91 2.56 -7.90 -7.56
CA LEU A 91 2.89 -7.10 -6.39
C LEU A 91 2.69 -5.59 -6.65
N GLN A 92 3.07 -5.11 -7.83
CA GLN A 92 2.84 -3.72 -8.23
C GLN A 92 1.35 -3.39 -8.36
N ASP A 93 0.56 -4.31 -8.94
CA ASP A 93 -0.89 -4.18 -9.01
C ASP A 93 -1.53 -4.15 -7.61
N ALA A 94 -1.07 -5.00 -6.70
CA ALA A 94 -1.50 -5.00 -5.31
C ALA A 94 -1.17 -3.67 -4.61
N VAL A 95 0.04 -3.14 -4.82
CA VAL A 95 0.43 -1.81 -4.31
C VAL A 95 -0.50 -0.72 -4.83
N ALA A 96 -0.79 -0.70 -6.13
CA ALA A 96 -1.69 0.28 -6.73
C ALA A 96 -3.11 0.19 -6.15
N ALA A 97 -3.62 -1.03 -5.93
CA ALA A 97 -4.93 -1.26 -5.32
C ALA A 97 -4.97 -0.78 -3.85
N VAL A 98 -3.93 -1.09 -3.08
CA VAL A 98 -3.77 -0.71 -1.67
C VAL A 98 -3.70 0.82 -1.52
N LEU A 99 -2.92 1.51 -2.36
CA LEU A 99 -2.85 2.98 -2.36
C LEU A 99 -4.19 3.64 -2.72
N ARG A 100 -4.88 3.10 -3.74
CA ARG A 100 -6.21 3.57 -4.14
C ARG A 100 -7.25 3.36 -3.04
N HIS A 101 -7.16 2.24 -2.31
CA HIS A 101 -8.02 2.01 -1.16
C HIS A 101 -7.73 3.01 -0.03
N GLY A 102 -6.46 3.26 0.28
CA GLY A 102 -6.05 4.27 1.25
C GLY A 102 -6.57 5.67 0.93
N SER A 103 -6.49 6.12 -0.33
CA SER A 103 -7.05 7.41 -0.74
C SER A 103 -8.57 7.47 -0.58
N ASN A 104 -9.29 6.38 -0.90
CA ASN A 104 -10.74 6.33 -0.77
C ASN A 104 -11.19 6.35 0.70
N VAL A 105 -10.45 5.68 1.59
CA VAL A 105 -10.68 5.70 3.03
C VAL A 105 -10.47 7.11 3.60
N ALA A 106 -9.39 7.79 3.21
CA ALA A 106 -9.14 9.18 3.61
C ALA A 106 -10.21 10.17 3.10
N LEU A 107 -10.68 10.01 1.86
CA LEU A 107 -11.75 10.84 1.30
C LEU A 107 -13.11 10.59 1.96
N SER A 108 -13.37 9.37 2.42
CA SER A 108 -14.62 9.01 3.09
C SER A 108 -14.75 9.63 4.48
N SER A 109 -13.64 9.89 5.18
CA SER A 109 -13.69 10.62 6.47
C SER A 109 -13.87 12.13 6.33
N ILE A 110 -13.64 12.69 5.13
CA ILE A 110 -13.80 14.13 4.86
C ILE A 110 -15.24 14.49 4.49
N LYS A 111 -16.07 13.51 4.10
CA LYS A 111 -17.48 13.74 3.77
C LYS A 111 -18.32 13.55 5.02
N PRO A 112 -18.76 14.61 5.72
CA PRO A 112 -19.72 14.45 6.80
C PRO A 112 -21.01 13.95 6.14
N GLY A 113 -21.61 12.90 6.71
CA GLY A 113 -22.98 12.53 6.36
C GLY A 113 -23.89 13.75 6.54
N TYR A 114 -24.83 13.91 5.61
CA TYR A 114 -25.93 14.88 5.70
C TYR A 114 -26.65 14.78 7.06
#